data_AF-A0A2S8FRT4-F1
#
_entry.id   AF-A0A2S8FRT4-F1
#
_cell.length_a   1.000
_cell.length_b   1.000
_cell.length_c   1.000
_cell.angle_alpha   90.00
_cell.angle_beta   90.00
_cell.angle_gamma   90.00
#
_symmetry.space_group_name_H-M   'P 1'
#
loop_
_entity.id
_entity.type
_entity.pdbx_description
1 polymer ?
#
loop_
_entity_poly.entity_id
_entity_poly.type
_entity_poly.pdbx_seq_one_letter_code
_entity_poly.pdbx_strand_id
1 'polypeptide(L)'
;MRALSLFVVGSVLFCTPVFAQFGGSTSGTDERPKKPLTVMLSTNDAIQQVIPQIAPDLTSSDAHSKALFARLLSQNTSVSFQEIPLRDAVKQLAAETVLDIHIDEYALEEYGLDSSVKVSLALNDVSVYSALKWMLAQNDLTFMIDVDRIVVTGSDQAERQLVNRFYAIPNLIGNPAYHDILIEVITTTVEPDSWEDLGGPGSICPYLNGLMISTTEEIHTKLDHLLVGLHQVQAFPSNPYPTASYRVSLFAKQEQKILSELQSKIAKFAPEKMSLKTFVEQFRKHTSCPVHIDQRALEDLGYNQDDVTVIPPAKSTSLKRILDISTRSFADDLRWFVAGDLIVVTTKEEADGELGIEIYPVRDLAWKGIDITNPKIEAQLLKDPWENDSIVSLPDYEAMVTLLVTTIKPDSWEDLGGPGSVGIYDNRCDCLVITQTESVHMQIQAALAQIRERQQPIDVDKLLADIEKHESTIFTQTYSALRQTADTPLLTREEMQRMAERIKQQFAPESWSDDSVFIESLGDVLVIRQRRDVHRQIEKFLQERSIIPPHQIISGSGCMMFPSNQSYLPPQQEGNSSAQPTPAVPQAKAPGGGGVF
;
A
#
# COMPACT_ATOMS: atom_id res chain seq x y z
N MET A 1 -46.80 63.99 3.12
CA MET A 1 -46.37 65.05 2.19
C MET A 1 -46.16 64.38 0.85
N ARG A 2 -47.05 64.57 -0.15
CA ARG A 2 -46.91 65.58 -1.22
C ARG A 2 -45.47 65.58 -1.76
N ALA A 3 -45.19 65.41 -3.05
CA ALA A 3 -46.01 65.56 -4.24
C ALA A 3 -45.07 65.47 -5.45
N LEU A 4 -45.62 65.05 -6.60
CA LEU A 4 -45.29 65.54 -7.95
C LEU A 4 -43.86 65.26 -8.50
N SER A 5 -43.63 64.93 -9.78
CA SER A 5 -44.49 64.83 -10.96
C SER A 5 -43.66 64.70 -12.25
N LEU A 6 -44.27 64.07 -13.27
CA LEU A 6 -44.22 64.43 -14.71
C LEU A 6 -42.90 64.15 -15.48
N PHE A 7 -42.84 63.83 -16.78
CA PHE A 7 -43.67 63.99 -17.99
C PHE A 7 -43.30 62.77 -18.92
N VAL A 8 -44.23 61.98 -19.53
CA VAL A 8 -44.85 62.15 -20.89
C VAL A 8 -43.86 61.86 -22.04
N VAL A 9 -44.14 61.17 -23.16
CA VAL A 9 -45.30 60.54 -23.82
C VAL A 9 -44.77 59.75 -25.03
N GLY A 10 -45.53 58.75 -25.48
CA GLY A 10 -45.44 58.22 -26.85
C GLY A 10 -45.96 56.79 -26.93
N SER A 11 -47.27 56.55 -26.84
CA SER A 11 -48.22 56.51 -27.98
C SER A 11 -47.94 55.31 -28.93
N VAL A 12 -48.87 54.44 -29.32
CA VAL A 12 -50.31 54.30 -29.05
C VAL A 12 -50.80 53.03 -29.80
N LEU A 13 -51.73 52.27 -29.18
CA LEU A 13 -52.83 51.46 -29.78
C LEU A 13 -52.49 50.19 -30.62
N PHE A 14 -53.30 49.12 -30.69
CA PHE A 14 -54.76 48.97 -30.57
C PHE A 14 -55.17 47.50 -30.25
N CYS A 15 -56.28 47.38 -29.51
CA CYS A 15 -57.36 46.35 -29.54
C CYS A 15 -57.16 44.86 -29.17
N THR A 16 -57.82 44.51 -28.06
CA THR A 16 -58.45 43.23 -27.59
C THR A 16 -59.58 42.74 -28.52
N PRO A 17 -60.41 41.70 -28.22
CA PRO A 17 -60.48 40.67 -27.13
C PRO A 17 -60.60 39.22 -27.68
N VAL A 18 -60.74 38.12 -26.90
CA VAL A 18 -62.03 37.38 -26.69
C VAL A 18 -61.80 36.00 -26.03
N PHE A 19 -62.60 35.71 -24.99
CA PHE A 19 -63.17 34.43 -24.50
C PHE A 19 -62.33 33.23 -24.01
N ALA A 20 -62.29 33.09 -22.68
CA ALA A 20 -62.90 32.05 -21.83
C ALA A 20 -63.27 30.62 -22.36
N GLN A 21 -62.70 29.62 -21.65
CA GLN A 21 -63.36 28.51 -20.92
C GLN A 21 -63.49 27.10 -21.57
N PHE A 22 -63.35 26.09 -20.67
CA PHE A 22 -63.42 24.62 -20.79
C PHE A 22 -62.15 23.96 -21.34
N GLY A 23 -61.55 22.91 -20.76
CA GLY A 23 -61.99 21.89 -19.79
C GLY A 23 -61.57 20.53 -20.38
N GLY A 24 -60.83 19.70 -19.63
CA GLY A 24 -60.58 18.30 -20.02
C GLY A 24 -59.11 17.85 -20.02
N SER A 25 -58.86 16.81 -19.25
CA SER A 25 -57.62 16.02 -19.17
C SER A 25 -57.27 15.30 -20.47
N THR A 26 -55.98 15.21 -20.81
CA THR A 26 -55.20 13.96 -20.94
C THR A 26 -53.75 14.27 -21.36
N SER A 27 -52.87 13.35 -20.99
CA SER A 27 -51.46 13.17 -21.34
C SER A 27 -50.99 13.71 -22.70
N GLY A 28 -49.87 14.42 -22.68
CA GLY A 28 -49.09 14.76 -23.88
C GLY A 28 -47.78 15.46 -23.50
N THR A 29 -46.68 14.75 -23.68
CA THR A 29 -45.30 15.27 -23.72
C THR A 29 -45.19 16.37 -24.79
N ASP A 30 -44.73 17.56 -24.40
CA ASP A 30 -44.26 18.59 -25.35
C ASP A 30 -42.98 19.23 -24.79
N GLU A 31 -41.85 18.61 -25.14
CA GLU A 31 -40.51 19.16 -24.98
C GLU A 31 -40.38 20.41 -25.87
N ARG A 32 -40.52 21.59 -25.28
CA ARG A 32 -39.99 22.81 -25.90
C ARG A 32 -38.50 22.90 -25.58
N PRO A 33 -37.62 23.16 -26.56
CA PRO A 33 -36.20 23.39 -26.27
C PRO A 33 -36.09 24.62 -25.36
N LYS A 34 -35.63 24.41 -24.12
CA LYS A 34 -35.23 25.52 -23.24
C LYS A 34 -34.17 26.31 -24.00
N LYS A 35 -34.46 27.58 -24.28
CA LYS A 35 -33.48 28.56 -24.77
C LYS A 35 -32.20 28.38 -23.94
N PRO A 36 -31.00 28.23 -24.55
CA PRO A 36 -29.80 28.11 -23.75
C PRO A 36 -29.71 29.36 -22.88
N LEU A 37 -29.68 29.17 -21.57
CA LEU A 37 -29.32 30.22 -20.63
C LEU A 37 -27.91 30.67 -21.04
N THR A 38 -27.83 31.82 -21.70
CA THR A 38 -26.56 32.50 -21.89
C THR A 38 -26.08 32.90 -20.50
N VAL A 39 -25.28 32.04 -19.89
CA VAL A 39 -24.54 32.36 -18.67
C VAL A 39 -23.54 33.43 -19.08
N MET A 40 -23.90 34.69 -18.85
CA MET A 40 -22.92 35.77 -18.87
C MET A 40 -22.01 35.57 -17.67
N LEU A 41 -20.87 34.93 -17.89
CA LEU A 41 -19.78 34.90 -16.93
C LEU A 41 -19.20 36.32 -16.88
N SER A 42 -19.72 37.15 -15.97
CA SER A 42 -19.05 38.40 -15.62
C SER A 42 -17.77 38.04 -14.86
N THR A 43 -16.65 38.12 -15.55
CA THR A 43 -15.31 37.97 -15.00
C THR A 43 -15.03 39.07 -13.99
N ASN A 44 -15.32 38.82 -12.71
CA ASN A 44 -14.67 39.44 -11.54
C ASN A 44 -15.18 38.96 -10.17
N ASP A 45 -15.98 37.90 -10.10
CA ASP A 45 -16.24 37.27 -8.80
C ASP A 45 -14.97 36.53 -8.36
N ALA A 46 -14.32 37.02 -7.31
CA ALA A 46 -13.24 36.32 -6.63
C ALA A 46 -13.71 34.88 -6.40
N ILE A 47 -12.93 33.89 -6.86
CA ILE A 47 -13.26 32.47 -6.73
C ILE A 47 -13.48 32.19 -5.24
N GLN A 48 -14.75 32.14 -4.82
CA GLN A 48 -15.11 31.84 -3.44
C GLN A 48 -14.90 30.34 -3.24
N GLN A 49 -14.24 29.98 -2.13
CA GLN A 49 -14.12 28.58 -1.74
C GLN A 49 -15.52 27.99 -1.57
N VAL A 50 -15.79 26.91 -2.30
CA VAL A 50 -17.00 26.12 -2.10
C VAL A 50 -16.82 25.37 -0.78
N ILE A 51 -17.49 25.81 0.28
CA ILE A 51 -17.53 25.08 1.55
C ILE A 51 -18.51 23.91 1.36
N PRO A 52 -18.07 22.65 1.40
CA PRO A 52 -18.96 21.51 1.22
C PRO A 52 -19.91 21.40 2.41
N GLN A 53 -21.19 21.15 2.13
CA GLN A 53 -22.12 20.68 3.16
C GLN A 53 -22.06 19.16 3.20
N ILE A 54 -21.56 18.63 4.31
CA ILE A 54 -21.43 17.17 4.53
C ILE A 54 -22.71 16.69 5.19
N ALA A 55 -23.35 15.67 4.62
CA ALA A 55 -24.48 15.00 5.26
C ALA A 55 -23.95 14.15 6.43
N PRO A 56 -24.30 14.46 7.69
CA PRO A 56 -23.68 13.82 8.87
C PRO A 56 -24.01 12.32 8.99
N ASP A 57 -25.14 11.89 8.44
CA ASP A 57 -25.64 10.53 8.62
C ASP A 57 -24.91 9.50 7.73
N LEU A 58 -24.28 9.93 6.63
CA LEU A 58 -23.64 9.03 5.66
C LEU A 58 -22.40 8.31 6.19
N THR A 59 -21.74 8.85 7.22
CA THR A 59 -20.55 8.24 7.85
C THR A 59 -20.85 7.50 9.16
N SER A 60 -22.10 7.52 9.61
CA SER A 60 -22.50 6.95 10.91
C SER A 60 -22.35 5.43 10.95
N SER A 61 -22.71 4.75 9.86
CA SER A 61 -22.60 3.29 9.75
C SER A 61 -21.15 2.81 9.85
N ASP A 62 -20.23 3.46 9.12
CA ASP A 62 -18.80 3.13 9.18
C ASP A 62 -18.21 3.36 10.57
N ALA A 63 -18.59 4.47 11.21
CA ALA A 63 -18.17 4.76 12.58
C ALA A 63 -18.66 3.72 13.59
N HIS A 64 -19.89 3.21 13.43
CA HIS A 64 -20.43 2.13 14.27
C HIS A 64 -19.70 0.81 14.04
N SER A 65 -19.48 0.40 12.78
CA SER A 65 -18.73 -0.81 12.44
C SER A 65 -17.32 -0.78 13.03
N LYS A 66 -16.62 0.35 12.87
CA LYS A 66 -15.28 0.57 13.43
C LYS A 66 -15.26 0.50 14.95
N ALA A 67 -16.25 1.12 15.61
CA ALA A 67 -16.36 1.09 17.06
C ALA A 67 -16.65 -0.33 17.59
N LEU A 68 -17.49 -1.10 16.90
CA LEU A 68 -17.77 -2.49 17.23
C LEU A 68 -16.52 -3.37 17.05
N PHE A 69 -15.78 -3.22 15.95
CA PHE A 69 -14.53 -3.95 15.74
C PHE A 69 -13.49 -3.63 16.83
N ALA A 70 -13.31 -2.36 17.14
CA ALA A 70 -12.42 -1.94 18.23
C ALA A 70 -12.83 -2.52 19.60
N ARG A 71 -14.14 -2.71 19.84
CA ARG A 71 -14.64 -3.40 21.04
C ARG A 71 -14.29 -4.88 21.03
N LEU A 72 -14.35 -5.57 19.89
CA LEU A 72 -13.92 -6.99 19.79
C LEU A 72 -12.45 -7.19 20.12
N LEU A 73 -11.60 -6.25 19.71
CA LEU A 73 -10.17 -6.28 19.96
C LEU A 73 -9.80 -5.94 21.42
N SER A 74 -10.67 -5.23 22.14
CA SER A 74 -10.34 -4.68 23.48
C SER A 74 -11.09 -5.35 24.63
N GLN A 75 -12.25 -5.96 24.38
CA GLN A 75 -13.00 -6.68 25.39
C GLN A 75 -12.45 -8.10 25.55
N ASN A 76 -12.05 -8.47 26.77
CA ASN A 76 -11.58 -9.81 27.08
C ASN A 76 -12.73 -10.74 27.52
N THR A 77 -12.57 -12.03 27.27
CA THR A 77 -13.49 -13.12 27.61
C THR A 77 -12.69 -14.39 27.96
N SER A 78 -13.34 -15.35 28.62
CA SER A 78 -12.77 -16.68 28.90
C SER A 78 -13.78 -17.75 28.53
N VAL A 79 -13.39 -18.64 27.62
CA VAL A 79 -14.28 -19.66 27.06
C VAL A 79 -13.74 -21.06 27.31
N SER A 80 -14.63 -21.99 27.64
CA SER A 80 -14.31 -23.41 27.83
C SER A 80 -15.42 -24.26 27.22
N PHE A 81 -15.29 -24.52 25.93
CA PHE A 81 -16.18 -25.32 25.12
C PHE A 81 -15.57 -26.72 24.91
N GLN A 82 -16.38 -27.75 25.12
CA GLN A 82 -15.99 -29.14 24.92
C GLN A 82 -17.08 -29.84 24.11
N GLU A 83 -16.87 -29.99 22.81
CA GLU A 83 -17.77 -30.69 21.90
C GLU A 83 -19.22 -30.17 21.92
N ILE A 84 -19.39 -28.85 22.09
CA ILE A 84 -20.73 -28.24 22.14
C ILE A 84 -21.15 -27.72 20.76
N PRO A 85 -22.45 -27.68 20.44
CA PRO A 85 -22.95 -27.09 19.20
C PRO A 85 -22.56 -25.61 19.03
N LEU A 86 -22.20 -25.20 17.81
CA LEU A 86 -21.82 -23.83 17.46
C LEU A 86 -22.88 -22.82 17.89
N ARG A 87 -24.17 -23.11 17.65
CA ARG A 87 -25.29 -22.27 18.11
C ARG A 87 -25.26 -21.99 19.62
N ASP A 88 -24.85 -22.96 20.42
CA ASP A 88 -24.88 -22.87 21.88
C ASP A 88 -23.61 -22.16 22.38
N ALA A 89 -22.47 -22.36 21.71
CA ALA A 89 -21.25 -21.60 21.94
C ALA A 89 -21.43 -20.10 21.62
N VAL A 90 -22.02 -19.77 20.47
CA VAL A 90 -22.32 -18.39 20.05
C VAL A 90 -23.29 -17.72 21.03
N LYS A 91 -24.34 -18.43 21.48
CA LYS A 91 -25.26 -17.91 22.50
C LYS A 91 -24.58 -17.61 23.83
N GLN A 92 -23.70 -18.49 24.29
CA GLN A 92 -22.94 -18.27 25.52
C GLN A 92 -22.03 -17.05 25.39
N LEU A 93 -21.31 -16.94 24.28
CA LEU A 93 -20.40 -15.83 24.02
C LEU A 93 -21.15 -14.48 23.88
N ALA A 94 -22.27 -14.46 23.17
CA ALA A 94 -23.12 -13.27 23.02
C ALA A 94 -23.68 -12.79 24.38
N ALA A 95 -24.12 -13.73 25.23
CA ALA A 95 -24.65 -13.42 26.55
C ALA A 95 -23.58 -12.87 27.51
N GLU A 96 -22.37 -13.43 27.49
CA GLU A 96 -21.25 -12.99 28.34
C GLU A 96 -20.72 -11.62 27.91
N THR A 97 -20.58 -11.41 26.59
CA THR A 97 -19.93 -10.22 26.05
C THR A 97 -20.88 -9.04 25.85
N VAL A 98 -22.20 -9.28 25.87
CA VAL A 98 -23.24 -8.31 25.53
C VAL A 98 -23.00 -7.74 24.12
N LEU A 99 -22.79 -8.65 23.18
CA LEU A 99 -22.62 -8.37 21.76
C LEU A 99 -23.71 -9.09 20.98
N ASP A 100 -24.16 -8.46 19.89
CA ASP A 100 -25.14 -9.07 19.00
C ASP A 100 -24.42 -9.97 17.99
N ILE A 101 -24.51 -11.29 18.18
CA ILE A 101 -23.84 -12.29 17.35
C ILE A 101 -24.89 -13.20 16.71
N HIS A 102 -24.91 -13.20 15.38
CA HIS A 102 -25.82 -13.99 14.56
C HIS A 102 -25.04 -15.02 13.74
N ILE A 103 -25.68 -16.15 13.44
CA ILE A 103 -25.15 -17.17 12.52
C ILE A 103 -25.91 -17.02 11.21
N ASP A 104 -25.16 -16.90 10.12
CA ASP A 104 -25.71 -16.98 8.77
C ASP A 104 -25.92 -18.45 8.39
N GLU A 105 -27.10 -18.97 8.71
CA GLU A 105 -27.46 -20.37 8.43
C GLU A 105 -27.37 -20.69 6.93
N TYR A 106 -27.63 -19.72 6.04
CA TYR A 106 -27.54 -19.95 4.59
C TYR A 106 -26.08 -20.14 4.17
N ALA A 107 -25.17 -19.30 4.67
CA ALA A 107 -23.75 -19.48 4.40
C ALA A 107 -23.24 -20.81 4.97
N LEU A 108 -23.65 -21.22 6.16
CA LEU A 108 -23.26 -22.53 6.71
C LEU A 108 -23.74 -23.69 5.83
N GLU A 109 -24.97 -23.63 5.30
CA GLU A 109 -25.52 -24.64 4.39
C GLU A 109 -24.70 -24.74 3.09
N GLU A 110 -24.16 -23.64 2.56
CA GLU A 110 -23.28 -23.66 1.37
C GLU A 110 -21.97 -24.44 1.60
N TYR A 111 -21.46 -24.45 2.84
CA TYR A 111 -20.30 -25.24 3.27
C TYR A 111 -20.69 -26.68 3.69
N GLY A 112 -21.98 -27.04 3.56
CA GLY A 112 -22.49 -28.35 3.99
C GLY A 112 -22.54 -28.53 5.52
N LEU A 113 -22.55 -27.42 6.25
CA LEU A 113 -22.60 -27.37 7.71
C LEU A 113 -23.99 -26.93 8.19
N ASP A 114 -24.26 -27.14 9.46
CA ASP A 114 -25.41 -26.56 10.16
C ASP A 114 -24.97 -26.01 11.52
N SER A 115 -25.82 -25.23 12.18
CA SER A 115 -25.50 -24.65 13.49
C SER A 115 -25.39 -25.66 14.64
N SER A 116 -25.54 -26.97 14.37
CA SER A 116 -25.26 -28.06 15.30
C SER A 116 -23.83 -28.60 15.22
N VAL A 117 -23.04 -28.14 14.23
CA VAL A 117 -21.60 -28.43 14.13
C VAL A 117 -20.90 -28.16 15.47
N LYS A 118 -19.98 -29.04 15.86
CA LYS A 118 -19.37 -28.98 17.19
C LYS A 118 -18.14 -28.08 17.18
N VAL A 119 -17.93 -27.42 18.31
CA VAL A 119 -16.74 -26.61 18.57
C VAL A 119 -16.13 -26.97 19.93
N SER A 120 -14.80 -26.96 19.99
CA SER A 120 -14.01 -27.26 21.18
C SER A 120 -12.94 -26.18 21.35
N LEU A 121 -13.05 -25.35 22.39
CA LEU A 121 -12.11 -24.23 22.60
C LEU A 121 -11.95 -23.94 24.09
N ALA A 122 -10.70 -23.88 24.55
CA ALA A 122 -10.37 -23.53 25.94
C ALA A 122 -9.33 -22.42 25.98
N LEU A 123 -9.79 -21.17 26.17
CA LEU A 123 -8.97 -19.96 26.25
C LEU A 123 -9.37 -19.14 27.47
N ASN A 124 -8.39 -18.55 28.15
CA ASN A 124 -8.61 -17.70 29.32
C ASN A 124 -8.04 -16.31 29.04
N ASP A 125 -8.80 -15.27 29.39
CA ASP A 125 -8.39 -13.87 29.29
C ASP A 125 -7.86 -13.46 27.90
N VAL A 126 -8.63 -13.81 26.86
CA VAL A 126 -8.37 -13.44 25.46
C VAL A 126 -9.43 -12.46 24.96
N SER A 127 -9.13 -11.69 23.92
CA SER A 127 -10.08 -10.80 23.26
C SER A 127 -11.24 -11.60 22.66
N VAL A 128 -12.42 -10.96 22.56
CA VAL A 128 -13.57 -11.57 21.88
C VAL A 128 -13.24 -11.89 20.42
N TYR A 129 -12.44 -11.03 19.76
CA TYR A 129 -11.93 -11.31 18.41
C TYR A 129 -11.18 -12.64 18.36
N SER A 130 -10.20 -12.86 19.24
CA SER A 130 -9.42 -14.10 19.28
C SER A 130 -10.28 -15.32 19.62
N ALA A 131 -11.21 -15.18 20.57
CA ALA A 131 -12.14 -16.26 20.92
C ALA A 131 -13.02 -16.64 19.72
N LEU A 132 -13.55 -15.66 18.96
CA LEU A 132 -14.32 -15.91 17.74
C LEU A 132 -13.46 -16.53 16.64
N LYS A 133 -12.30 -15.94 16.31
CA LYS A 133 -11.39 -16.43 15.26
C LYS A 133 -11.07 -17.92 15.47
N TRP A 134 -10.58 -18.28 16.66
CA TRP A 134 -10.15 -19.65 16.96
C TRP A 134 -11.31 -20.64 17.23
N MET A 135 -12.51 -20.15 17.58
CA MET A 135 -13.70 -21.00 17.67
C MET A 135 -14.20 -21.40 16.29
N LEU A 136 -14.18 -20.46 15.35
CA LEU A 136 -14.76 -20.62 14.01
C LEU A 136 -13.79 -21.30 13.03
N ALA A 137 -12.48 -21.06 13.19
CA ALA A 137 -11.43 -21.68 12.38
C ALA A 137 -11.44 -23.23 12.41
N GLN A 138 -12.08 -23.85 13.41
CA GLN A 138 -12.23 -25.31 13.48
C GLN A 138 -13.11 -25.90 12.38
N ASN A 139 -13.98 -25.10 11.77
CA ASN A 139 -14.98 -25.54 10.80
C ASN A 139 -14.97 -24.71 9.51
N ASP A 140 -13.83 -24.09 9.15
CA ASP A 140 -13.69 -23.17 7.99
C ASP A 140 -14.65 -21.98 8.02
N LEU A 141 -15.05 -21.57 9.22
CA LEU A 141 -15.92 -20.42 9.41
C LEU A 141 -15.11 -19.22 9.87
N THR A 142 -15.64 -18.05 9.60
CA THR A 142 -15.14 -16.76 10.07
C THR A 142 -16.31 -15.88 10.49
N PHE A 143 -16.05 -14.61 10.77
CA PHE A 143 -17.08 -13.63 11.06
C PHE A 143 -16.82 -12.32 10.33
N MET A 144 -17.90 -11.59 10.08
CA MET A 144 -17.86 -10.24 9.55
C MET A 144 -18.69 -9.30 10.43
N ILE A 145 -18.42 -7.99 10.31
CA ILE A 145 -19.24 -6.96 10.94
C ILE A 145 -20.20 -6.40 9.91
N ASP A 146 -21.48 -6.41 10.27
CA ASP A 146 -22.55 -5.79 9.51
C ASP A 146 -23.18 -4.69 10.35
N VAL A 147 -22.74 -3.45 10.14
CA VAL A 147 -23.20 -2.21 10.80
C VAL A 147 -23.04 -2.22 12.33
N ASP A 148 -23.92 -2.92 13.05
CA ASP A 148 -24.01 -2.97 14.51
C ASP A 148 -24.07 -4.40 15.08
N ARG A 149 -23.90 -5.41 14.24
CA ARG A 149 -23.92 -6.83 14.62
C ARG A 149 -22.74 -7.60 14.03
N ILE A 150 -22.45 -8.74 14.65
CA ILE A 150 -21.44 -9.70 14.23
C ILE A 150 -22.16 -10.87 13.56
N VAL A 151 -21.73 -11.22 12.35
CA VAL A 151 -22.31 -12.32 11.58
C VAL A 151 -21.26 -13.40 11.38
N VAL A 152 -21.51 -14.58 11.94
CA VAL A 152 -20.72 -15.80 11.70
C VAL A 152 -21.12 -16.36 10.34
N THR A 153 -20.14 -16.54 9.46
CA THR A 153 -20.34 -16.90 8.05
C THR A 153 -19.09 -17.62 7.50
N GLY A 154 -19.08 -17.99 6.21
CA GLY A 154 -17.91 -18.56 5.55
C GLY A 154 -16.93 -17.49 5.06
N SER A 155 -15.66 -17.89 4.81
CA SER A 155 -14.59 -16.98 4.37
C SER A 155 -14.95 -16.22 3.09
N ASP A 156 -15.51 -16.91 2.09
CA ASP A 156 -15.88 -16.32 0.79
C ASP A 156 -16.87 -15.15 0.92
N GLN A 157 -17.81 -15.25 1.86
CA GLN A 157 -18.81 -14.19 2.10
C GLN A 157 -18.19 -13.03 2.89
N ALA A 158 -17.38 -13.33 3.89
CA ALA A 158 -16.71 -12.31 4.71
C ALA A 158 -15.74 -11.46 3.88
N GLU A 159 -14.97 -12.07 2.96
CA GLU A 159 -14.06 -11.38 2.06
C GLU A 159 -14.76 -10.39 1.12
N ARG A 160 -16.03 -10.63 0.79
CA ARG A 160 -16.84 -9.76 -0.08
C ARG A 160 -17.48 -8.59 0.66
N GLN A 161 -17.46 -8.58 1.99
CA GLN A 161 -18.00 -7.49 2.80
C GLN A 161 -17.00 -6.34 2.89
N LEU A 162 -16.87 -5.60 1.79
CA LEU A 162 -15.94 -4.49 1.68
C LEU A 162 -16.55 -3.21 2.25
N VAL A 163 -15.72 -2.46 2.97
CA VAL A 163 -16.02 -1.11 3.48
C VAL A 163 -15.16 -0.12 2.70
N ASN A 164 -15.74 1.06 2.44
CA ASN A 164 -15.13 2.10 1.64
C ASN A 164 -14.64 3.23 2.55
N ARG A 165 -13.32 3.47 2.60
CA ARG A 165 -12.73 4.55 3.43
C ARG A 165 -11.77 5.43 2.63
N PHE A 166 -11.90 6.74 2.85
CA PHE A 166 -10.97 7.71 2.32
C PHE A 166 -9.91 8.06 3.38
N TYR A 167 -8.65 7.78 3.06
CA TYR A 167 -7.49 8.07 3.88
C TYR A 167 -6.85 9.37 3.42
N ALA A 168 -7.08 10.45 4.15
CA ALA A 168 -6.42 11.74 3.89
C ALA A 168 -5.01 11.73 4.48
N ILE A 169 -3.99 11.60 3.62
CA ILE A 169 -2.58 11.43 4.01
C ILE A 169 -1.64 12.41 3.28
N PRO A 170 -1.93 13.73 3.33
CA PRO A 170 -1.16 14.74 2.60
C PRO A 170 0.32 14.78 3.00
N ASN A 171 0.64 14.45 4.26
CA ASN A 171 2.01 14.51 4.77
C ASN A 171 2.87 13.36 4.23
N LEU A 172 2.30 12.16 4.14
CA LEU A 172 2.99 10.96 3.62
C LEU A 172 3.22 11.09 2.12
N ILE A 173 2.19 11.48 1.36
CA ILE A 173 2.28 11.56 -0.10
C ILE A 173 3.06 12.80 -0.53
N GLY A 174 2.70 13.98 -0.01
CA GLY A 174 3.28 15.27 -0.39
C GLY A 174 2.91 15.72 -1.81
N ASN A 175 3.41 15.01 -2.82
CA ASN A 175 3.14 15.23 -4.25
C ASN A 175 2.30 14.08 -4.82
N PRO A 176 1.19 14.35 -5.52
CA PRO A 176 0.37 13.32 -6.16
C PRO A 176 1.11 12.35 -7.10
N ALA A 177 2.31 12.67 -7.55
CA ALA A 177 3.13 11.73 -8.33
C ALA A 177 3.65 10.52 -7.52
N TYR A 178 3.56 10.54 -6.18
CA TYR A 178 4.09 9.49 -5.31
C TYR A 178 3.02 8.59 -4.68
N HIS A 179 1.80 8.58 -5.23
CA HIS A 179 0.78 7.63 -4.78
C HIS A 179 1.21 6.19 -5.06
N ASP A 180 1.79 5.94 -6.23
CA ASP A 180 2.11 4.59 -6.73
C ASP A 180 3.03 3.83 -5.76
N ILE A 181 4.04 4.51 -5.19
CA ILE A 181 4.96 3.91 -4.21
C ILE A 181 4.22 3.44 -2.95
N LEU A 182 3.28 4.24 -2.44
CA LEU A 182 2.50 3.85 -1.26
C LEU A 182 1.50 2.74 -1.58
N ILE A 183 0.87 2.81 -2.75
CA ILE A 183 -0.07 1.78 -3.21
C ILE A 183 0.67 0.45 -3.34
N GLU A 184 1.81 0.44 -4.00
CA GLU A 184 2.69 -0.73 -4.14
C GLU A 184 3.09 -1.30 -2.79
N VAL A 185 3.55 -0.46 -1.85
CA VAL A 185 3.88 -0.92 -0.49
C VAL A 185 2.66 -1.54 0.20
N ILE A 186 1.46 -0.95 0.06
CA ILE A 186 0.25 -1.51 0.66
C ILE A 186 -0.11 -2.86 0.02
N THR A 187 -0.19 -2.93 -1.30
CA THR A 187 -0.65 -4.13 -2.02
C THR A 187 0.35 -5.28 -1.94
N THR A 188 1.65 -4.99 -1.80
CA THR A 188 2.69 -6.01 -1.65
C THR A 188 2.86 -6.50 -0.21
N THR A 189 2.51 -5.72 0.81
CA THR A 189 2.80 -6.08 2.21
C THR A 189 1.58 -6.38 3.07
N VAL A 190 0.43 -5.77 2.80
CA VAL A 190 -0.79 -5.95 3.61
C VAL A 190 -1.72 -6.92 2.90
N GLU A 191 -1.74 -8.19 3.33
CA GLU A 191 -2.61 -9.24 2.75
C GLU A 191 -2.61 -9.22 1.20
N PRO A 192 -1.49 -9.57 0.53
CA PRO A 192 -1.33 -9.38 -0.91
C PRO A 192 -2.46 -9.99 -1.75
N ASP A 193 -2.89 -11.19 -1.38
CA ASP A 193 -3.94 -11.95 -2.08
C ASP A 193 -5.34 -11.30 -1.98
N SER A 194 -5.52 -10.30 -1.10
CA SER A 194 -6.79 -9.60 -0.93
C SER A 194 -7.05 -8.50 -1.97
N TRP A 195 -6.05 -8.12 -2.76
CA TRP A 195 -6.14 -7.01 -3.72
C TRP A 195 -6.44 -7.47 -5.15
N GLU A 196 -7.09 -6.60 -5.93
CA GLU A 196 -7.48 -6.88 -7.32
C GLU A 196 -6.32 -7.33 -8.22
N ASP A 197 -5.11 -6.82 -7.98
CA ASP A 197 -3.89 -7.16 -8.72
C ASP A 197 -3.53 -8.65 -8.62
N LEU A 198 -3.89 -9.28 -7.50
CA LEU A 198 -3.70 -10.71 -7.24
C LEU A 198 -5.03 -11.50 -7.26
N GLY A 199 -6.11 -10.87 -7.75
CA GLY A 199 -7.42 -11.51 -7.92
C GLY A 199 -8.35 -11.45 -6.71
N GLY A 200 -7.96 -10.74 -5.65
CA GLY A 200 -8.79 -10.48 -4.48
C GLY A 200 -9.86 -9.39 -4.73
N PRO A 201 -10.81 -9.21 -3.79
CA PRO A 201 -11.92 -8.28 -3.95
C PRO A 201 -11.57 -6.82 -3.60
N GLY A 202 -10.43 -6.57 -2.95
CA GLY A 202 -10.01 -5.25 -2.48
C GLY A 202 -9.51 -4.34 -3.61
N SER A 203 -9.74 -3.04 -3.48
CA SER A 203 -9.28 -2.04 -4.47
C SER A 203 -8.74 -0.77 -3.80
N ILE A 204 -7.74 -0.14 -4.42
CA ILE A 204 -7.12 1.11 -3.95
C ILE A 204 -7.09 2.11 -5.11
N CYS A 205 -7.62 3.32 -4.89
CA CYS A 205 -7.63 4.38 -5.89
C CYS A 205 -7.06 5.69 -5.32
N PRO A 206 -6.04 6.30 -5.95
CA PRO A 206 -5.52 7.58 -5.51
C PRO A 206 -6.45 8.74 -5.87
N TYR A 207 -6.62 9.68 -4.94
CA TYR A 207 -7.36 10.91 -5.18
C TYR A 207 -6.75 12.09 -4.44
N LEU A 208 -6.16 13.02 -5.21
CA LEU A 208 -5.51 14.25 -4.74
C LEU A 208 -4.45 14.03 -3.65
N ASN A 209 -4.84 14.09 -2.38
CA ASN A 209 -3.97 14.01 -1.22
C ASN A 209 -4.27 12.79 -0.33
N GLY A 210 -4.91 11.78 -0.89
CA GLY A 210 -5.33 10.60 -0.16
C GLY A 210 -5.63 9.40 -1.05
N LEU A 211 -6.01 8.31 -0.40
CA LEU A 211 -6.37 7.05 -1.03
C LEU A 211 -7.80 6.70 -0.68
N MET A 212 -8.60 6.36 -1.69
CA MET A 212 -9.87 5.68 -1.51
C MET A 212 -9.59 4.17 -1.50
N ILE A 213 -9.93 3.50 -0.41
CA ILE A 213 -9.66 2.07 -0.24
C ILE A 213 -10.98 1.35 0.05
N SER A 214 -11.22 0.26 -0.68
CA SER A 214 -12.35 -0.66 -0.49
C SER A 214 -11.79 -2.01 -0.02
N THR A 215 -11.96 -2.35 1.25
CA THR A 215 -11.44 -3.62 1.82
C THR A 215 -12.18 -4.02 3.11
N THR A 216 -11.82 -5.13 3.73
CA THR A 216 -12.44 -5.60 4.99
C THR A 216 -12.04 -4.74 6.19
N GLU A 217 -12.81 -4.79 7.27
CA GLU A 217 -12.53 -4.03 8.50
C GLU A 217 -11.17 -4.38 9.14
N GLU A 218 -10.78 -5.65 9.04
CA GLU A 218 -9.49 -6.13 9.53
C GLU A 218 -8.33 -5.48 8.77
N ILE A 219 -8.38 -5.51 7.43
CA ILE A 219 -7.35 -4.90 6.59
C ILE A 219 -7.33 -3.38 6.81
N HIS A 220 -8.49 -2.73 6.92
CA HIS A 220 -8.54 -1.30 7.27
C HIS A 220 -7.86 -0.98 8.60
N THR A 221 -7.97 -1.85 9.61
CA THR A 221 -7.30 -1.66 10.90
C THR A 221 -5.78 -1.86 10.78
N LYS A 222 -5.34 -2.84 9.97
CA LYS A 222 -3.92 -3.02 9.62
C LYS A 222 -3.38 -1.78 8.87
N LEU A 223 -4.15 -1.22 7.94
CA LEU A 223 -3.81 0.01 7.21
C LEU A 223 -3.74 1.23 8.13
N ASP A 224 -4.68 1.40 9.07
CA ASP A 224 -4.63 2.45 10.08
C ASP A 224 -3.30 2.39 10.85
N HIS A 225 -2.88 1.19 11.27
CA HIS A 225 -1.63 0.99 12.00
C HIS A 225 -0.40 1.21 11.12
N LEU A 226 -0.41 0.77 9.85
CA LEU A 226 0.64 1.01 8.88
C LEU A 226 0.84 2.51 8.66
N LEU A 227 -0.23 3.24 8.33
CA LEU A 227 -0.17 4.68 8.06
C LEU A 227 0.27 5.48 9.28
N VAL A 228 -0.19 5.12 10.48
CA VAL A 228 0.31 5.70 11.74
C VAL A 228 1.80 5.41 11.94
N GLY A 229 2.25 4.18 11.67
CA GLY A 229 3.66 3.80 11.76
C GLY A 229 4.53 4.58 10.78
N LEU A 230 4.13 4.67 9.51
CA LEU A 230 4.81 5.47 8.49
C LEU A 230 4.89 6.95 8.90
N HIS A 231 3.81 7.50 9.45
CA HIS A 231 3.81 8.89 9.91
C HIS A 231 4.76 9.12 11.11
N GLN A 232 4.88 8.15 12.02
CA GLN A 232 5.85 8.22 13.11
C GLN A 232 7.29 8.18 12.59
N VAL A 233 7.59 7.26 11.66
CA VAL A 233 8.92 7.14 11.06
C VAL A 233 9.29 8.41 10.27
N GLN A 234 8.33 9.00 9.56
CA GLN A 234 8.51 10.28 8.87
C GLN A 234 8.98 11.40 9.82
N ALA A 235 8.47 11.40 11.06
CA ALA A 235 8.77 12.40 12.07
C ALA A 235 10.11 12.17 12.78
N PHE A 236 10.83 11.08 12.50
CA PHE A 236 12.10 10.79 13.16
C PHE A 236 13.19 11.81 12.77
N PRO A 237 13.93 12.35 13.75
CA PRO A 237 15.04 13.25 13.48
C PRO A 237 16.17 12.49 12.77
N SER A 238 16.99 13.20 11.99
CA SER A 238 18.16 12.60 11.34
C SER A 238 19.21 12.09 12.35
N ASN A 239 19.29 12.70 13.53
CA ASN A 239 20.19 12.30 14.61
C ASN A 239 19.67 12.79 15.98
N PRO A 240 19.52 11.92 17.01
CA PRO A 240 19.68 10.47 16.99
C PRO A 240 18.53 9.78 16.23
N TYR A 241 18.88 8.84 15.34
CA TYR A 241 17.91 8.13 14.50
C TYR A 241 17.41 6.84 15.19
N PRO A 242 16.10 6.70 15.47
CA PRO A 242 15.55 5.47 16.03
C PRO A 242 15.58 4.34 15.00
N THR A 243 16.13 3.19 15.40
CA THR A 243 16.32 2.03 14.52
C THR A 243 15.42 0.83 14.86
N ALA A 244 14.58 0.99 15.90
CA ALA A 244 13.63 -0.04 16.29
C ALA A 244 12.54 -0.17 15.21
N SER A 245 12.14 -1.40 14.89
CA SER A 245 11.02 -1.62 13.97
C SER A 245 9.69 -1.24 14.63
N TYR A 246 8.75 -0.83 13.79
CA TYR A 246 7.37 -0.57 14.19
C TYR A 246 6.48 -1.70 13.68
N ARG A 247 5.78 -2.38 14.58
CA ARG A 247 4.92 -3.51 14.21
C ARG A 247 3.53 -3.05 13.81
N VAL A 248 3.06 -3.56 12.68
CA VAL A 248 1.70 -3.39 12.17
C VAL A 248 0.91 -4.66 12.46
N SER A 249 0.08 -4.63 13.49
CA SER A 249 -0.79 -5.74 13.91
C SER A 249 -2.03 -5.20 14.60
N LEU A 250 -3.15 -5.92 14.54
CA LEU A 250 -4.37 -5.63 15.31
C LEU A 250 -4.11 -5.53 16.83
N PHE A 251 -3.11 -6.26 17.33
CA PHE A 251 -2.80 -6.41 18.75
C PHE A 251 -1.35 -6.03 19.07
N ALA A 252 -0.77 -5.05 18.38
CA ALA A 252 0.65 -4.70 18.47
C ALA A 252 1.20 -4.59 19.92
N LYS A 253 0.42 -4.02 20.86
CA LYS A 253 0.83 -3.90 22.27
C LYS A 253 0.86 -5.24 23.00
N GLN A 254 -0.16 -6.07 22.79
CA GLN A 254 -0.29 -7.39 23.41
C GLN A 254 0.78 -8.33 22.87
N GLU A 255 1.01 -8.35 21.56
CA GLU A 255 2.07 -9.14 20.94
C GLU A 255 3.44 -8.78 21.50
N GLN A 256 3.76 -7.49 21.59
CA GLN A 256 5.02 -7.03 22.17
C GLN A 256 5.17 -7.45 23.64
N LYS A 257 4.08 -7.41 24.41
CA LYS A 257 4.06 -7.92 25.79
C LYS A 257 4.33 -9.43 25.84
N ILE A 258 3.70 -10.22 24.97
CA ILE A 258 3.90 -11.68 24.90
C ILE A 258 5.35 -12.00 24.53
N LEU A 259 5.89 -11.36 23.48
CA LEU A 259 7.25 -11.60 23.02
C LEU A 259 8.30 -11.19 24.06
N SER A 260 8.12 -10.05 24.72
CA SER A 260 9.03 -9.62 25.79
C SER A 260 8.97 -10.56 27.00
N GLU A 261 7.78 -11.06 27.35
CA GLU A 261 7.64 -12.07 28.41
C GLU A 261 8.34 -13.38 28.03
N LEU A 262 8.15 -13.87 26.80
CA LEU A 262 8.75 -15.11 26.32
C LEU A 262 10.28 -15.03 26.30
N GLN A 263 10.85 -13.87 26.00
CA GLN A 263 12.30 -13.64 26.00
C GLN A 263 12.88 -13.49 27.41
N SER A 264 12.20 -12.78 28.31
CA SER A 264 12.74 -12.42 29.63
C SER A 264 12.55 -13.51 30.70
N LYS A 265 11.45 -14.27 30.67
CA LYS A 265 11.18 -15.31 31.67
C LYS A 265 12.00 -16.57 31.38
N ILE A 266 12.71 -17.04 32.41
CA ILE A 266 13.50 -18.27 32.35
C ILE A 266 12.76 -19.37 33.12
N ALA A 267 12.65 -20.55 32.52
CA ALA A 267 12.08 -21.73 33.14
C ALA A 267 12.98 -22.96 32.96
N LYS A 268 12.70 -24.02 33.73
CA LYS A 268 13.38 -25.31 33.64
C LYS A 268 12.33 -26.40 33.49
N PHE A 269 12.46 -27.22 32.46
CA PHE A 269 11.62 -28.37 32.21
C PHE A 269 12.40 -29.66 32.42
N ALA A 270 11.69 -30.75 32.74
CA ALA A 270 12.29 -32.08 32.71
C ALA A 270 12.51 -32.48 31.24
N PRO A 271 13.72 -32.93 30.84
CA PRO A 271 14.02 -33.33 29.48
C PRO A 271 13.48 -34.74 29.18
N GLU A 272 12.22 -34.97 29.50
CA GLU A 272 11.52 -36.23 29.31
C GLU A 272 10.53 -36.09 28.16
N LYS A 273 10.38 -37.17 27.39
CA LYS A 273 9.42 -37.25 26.29
C LYS A 273 8.00 -37.18 26.88
N MET A 274 7.22 -36.18 26.48
CA MET A 274 5.84 -35.96 26.98
C MET A 274 4.90 -35.54 25.84
N SER A 275 3.58 -35.75 26.01
CA SER A 275 2.61 -35.32 25.00
C SER A 275 2.57 -33.80 24.86
N LEU A 276 2.20 -33.30 23.68
CA LEU A 276 2.08 -31.87 23.41
C LEU A 276 1.09 -31.20 24.38
N LYS A 277 -0.03 -31.85 24.65
CA LYS A 277 -1.02 -31.41 25.66
C LYS A 277 -0.39 -31.24 27.04
N THR A 278 0.32 -32.26 27.52
CA THR A 278 1.00 -32.21 28.84
C THR A 278 2.04 -31.10 28.88
N PHE A 279 2.80 -30.94 27.80
CA PHE A 279 3.79 -29.87 27.68
C PHE A 279 3.13 -28.49 27.77
N VAL A 280 2.05 -28.23 27.02
CA VAL A 280 1.34 -26.95 27.04
C VAL A 280 0.71 -26.68 28.41
N GLU A 281 0.15 -27.70 29.07
CA GLU A 281 -0.37 -27.56 30.45
C GLU A 281 0.72 -27.19 31.46
N GLN A 282 1.93 -27.75 31.32
CA GLN A 282 3.08 -27.34 32.13
C GLN A 282 3.55 -25.94 31.76
N PHE A 283 3.59 -25.62 30.47
CA PHE A 283 4.04 -24.34 29.96
C PHE A 283 3.15 -23.19 30.43
N ARG A 284 1.82 -23.37 30.42
CA ARG A 284 0.82 -22.44 30.96
C ARG A 284 1.05 -22.07 32.43
N LYS A 285 1.76 -22.90 33.23
CA LYS A 285 2.10 -22.57 34.63
C LYS A 285 3.27 -21.58 34.75
N HIS A 286 4.05 -21.41 33.69
CA HIS A 286 5.23 -20.56 33.66
C HIS A 286 5.02 -19.24 32.90
N THR A 287 3.92 -19.11 32.16
CA THR A 287 3.55 -17.91 31.40
C THR A 287 2.22 -17.34 31.90
N SER A 288 2.08 -16.02 31.84
CA SER A 288 0.78 -15.36 31.99
C SER A 288 0.00 -15.30 30.67
N CYS A 289 0.66 -15.59 29.55
CA CYS A 289 0.05 -15.49 28.23
C CYS A 289 -0.85 -16.70 27.95
N PRO A 290 -2.01 -16.50 27.31
CA PRO A 290 -2.84 -17.60 26.82
C PRO A 290 -2.08 -18.42 25.76
N VAL A 291 -2.26 -19.74 25.79
CA VAL A 291 -1.61 -20.67 24.85
C VAL A 291 -2.65 -21.62 24.28
N HIS A 292 -2.71 -21.74 22.97
CA HIS A 292 -3.63 -22.60 22.23
C HIS A 292 -2.86 -23.65 21.43
N ILE A 293 -3.44 -24.84 21.32
CA ILE A 293 -2.99 -25.87 20.39
C ILE A 293 -4.03 -25.88 19.28
N ASP A 294 -3.57 -25.64 18.06
CA ASP A 294 -4.42 -25.76 16.88
C ASP A 294 -4.63 -27.25 16.57
N GLN A 295 -5.70 -27.79 17.14
CA GLN A 295 -6.03 -29.21 17.04
C GLN A 295 -6.39 -29.60 15.60
N ARG A 296 -6.97 -28.66 14.84
CA ARG A 296 -7.40 -28.91 13.47
C ARG A 296 -6.21 -29.12 12.55
N ALA A 297 -5.24 -28.22 12.57
CA ALA A 297 -4.04 -28.36 11.75
C ALA A 297 -3.28 -29.65 12.08
N LEU A 298 -3.29 -30.10 13.34
CA LEU A 298 -2.71 -31.40 13.71
C LEU A 298 -3.48 -32.59 13.11
N GLU A 299 -4.82 -32.51 13.09
CA GLU A 299 -5.69 -33.55 12.53
C GLU A 299 -5.53 -33.69 11.01
N ASP A 300 -5.25 -32.59 10.31
CA ASP A 300 -4.95 -32.62 8.87
C ASP A 300 -3.67 -33.42 8.55
N LEU A 301 -2.72 -33.46 9.49
CA LEU A 301 -1.53 -34.33 9.43
C LEU A 301 -1.79 -35.74 10.01
N GLY A 302 -3.01 -36.02 10.48
CA GLY A 302 -3.40 -37.29 11.08
C GLY A 302 -2.97 -37.48 12.53
N TYR A 303 -2.70 -36.40 13.27
CA TYR A 303 -2.26 -36.44 14.66
C TYR A 303 -3.28 -35.83 15.63
N ASN A 304 -3.31 -36.35 16.85
CA ASN A 304 -3.98 -35.69 17.98
C ASN A 304 -2.94 -35.05 18.92
N GLN A 305 -3.31 -34.01 19.66
CA GLN A 305 -2.48 -33.38 20.70
C GLN A 305 -1.92 -34.35 21.76
N ASP A 306 -2.55 -35.52 21.96
CA ASP A 306 -2.08 -36.56 22.87
C ASP A 306 -1.05 -37.52 22.21
N ASP A 307 -1.08 -37.67 20.89
CA ASP A 307 -0.16 -38.54 20.12
C ASP A 307 1.17 -37.83 19.80
N VAL A 308 1.12 -36.51 19.62
CA VAL A 308 2.29 -35.69 19.37
C VAL A 308 3.17 -35.66 20.61
N THR A 309 4.44 -36.04 20.46
CA THR A 309 5.37 -36.05 21.58
C THR A 309 6.52 -35.06 21.39
N VAL A 310 6.74 -34.24 22.43
CA VAL A 310 7.78 -33.20 22.45
C VAL A 310 8.80 -33.46 23.55
N ILE A 311 10.00 -32.93 23.37
CA ILE A 311 11.12 -33.04 24.33
C ILE A 311 11.62 -31.64 24.68
N PRO A 312 11.31 -31.14 25.89
CA PRO A 312 11.81 -29.84 26.34
C PRO A 312 13.33 -29.83 26.57
N PRO A 313 13.99 -28.66 26.48
CA PRO A 313 15.42 -28.56 26.73
C PRO A 313 15.76 -28.81 28.21
N ALA A 314 16.86 -29.54 28.44
CA ALA A 314 17.34 -29.86 29.80
C ALA A 314 17.88 -28.65 30.58
N LYS A 315 18.27 -27.59 29.88
CA LYS A 315 18.88 -26.38 30.47
C LYS A 315 17.81 -25.34 30.77
N SER A 316 18.01 -24.60 31.87
CA SER A 316 17.23 -23.39 32.14
C SER A 316 17.47 -22.37 31.04
N THR A 317 16.41 -22.01 30.32
CA THR A 317 16.47 -21.08 29.19
C THR A 317 15.20 -20.23 29.15
N SER A 318 15.16 -19.22 28.28
CA SER A 318 13.97 -18.39 28.05
C SER A 318 12.78 -19.26 27.59
N LEU A 319 11.56 -18.89 27.94
CA LEU A 319 10.33 -19.55 27.46
C LEU A 319 10.27 -19.65 25.94
N LYS A 320 10.74 -18.62 25.23
CA LYS A 320 10.87 -18.62 23.76
C LYS A 320 11.69 -19.80 23.26
N ARG A 321 12.91 -19.94 23.79
CA ARG A 321 13.84 -21.03 23.44
C ARG A 321 13.27 -22.40 23.79
N ILE A 322 12.48 -22.50 24.87
CA ILE A 322 11.78 -23.73 25.25
C ILE A 322 10.75 -24.10 24.19
N LEU A 323 9.92 -23.15 23.74
CA LEU A 323 8.97 -23.39 22.65
C LEU A 323 9.71 -23.80 21.37
N ASP A 324 10.72 -23.03 20.95
CA ASP A 324 11.49 -23.31 19.72
C ASP A 324 12.08 -24.73 19.69
N ILE A 325 12.67 -25.18 20.80
CA ILE A 325 13.29 -26.50 20.86
C ILE A 325 12.22 -27.60 20.97
N SER A 326 11.17 -27.37 21.76
CA SER A 326 10.15 -28.38 22.02
C SER A 326 9.30 -28.65 20.79
N THR A 327 8.84 -27.62 20.07
CA THR A 327 8.03 -27.81 18.86
C THR A 327 8.84 -28.45 17.73
N ARG A 328 10.12 -28.08 17.56
CA ARG A 328 11.01 -28.68 16.55
C ARG A 328 11.40 -30.13 16.85
N SER A 329 11.20 -30.61 18.08
CA SER A 329 11.57 -31.98 18.45
C SER A 329 10.67 -33.06 17.84
N PHE A 330 9.47 -32.69 17.42
CA PHE A 330 8.52 -33.59 16.76
C PHE A 330 8.63 -33.46 15.24
N ALA A 331 9.41 -34.35 14.62
CA ALA A 331 9.56 -34.48 13.15
C ALA A 331 9.87 -33.18 12.36
N ASP A 332 10.17 -32.07 13.04
CA ASP A 332 10.20 -30.71 12.51
C ASP A 332 8.87 -30.17 11.95
N ASP A 333 7.75 -30.86 12.21
CA ASP A 333 6.42 -30.55 11.66
C ASP A 333 5.63 -29.52 12.48
N LEU A 334 6.11 -29.15 13.68
CA LEU A 334 5.44 -28.16 14.52
C LEU A 334 6.20 -26.84 14.64
N ARG A 335 5.42 -25.78 14.73
CA ARG A 335 5.86 -24.41 14.94
C ARG A 335 4.93 -23.71 15.92
N TRP A 336 5.31 -22.51 16.29
CA TRP A 336 4.49 -21.65 17.12
C TRP A 336 4.61 -20.22 16.62
N PHE A 337 3.56 -19.45 16.80
CA PHE A 337 3.53 -18.02 16.51
C PHE A 337 2.66 -17.29 17.54
N VAL A 338 2.71 -15.96 17.52
CA VAL A 338 1.85 -15.12 18.35
C VAL A 338 0.68 -14.67 17.49
N ALA A 339 -0.51 -15.17 17.80
CA ALA A 339 -1.75 -14.78 17.12
C ALA A 339 -2.44 -13.70 17.95
N GLY A 340 -2.04 -12.45 17.73
CA GLY A 340 -2.58 -11.30 18.44
C GLY A 340 -2.27 -11.31 19.94
N ASP A 341 -3.22 -11.77 20.76
CA ASP A 341 -3.11 -11.79 22.21
C ASP A 341 -2.91 -13.20 22.82
N LEU A 342 -2.63 -14.21 22.00
CA LEU A 342 -2.28 -15.55 22.46
C LEU A 342 -1.12 -16.18 21.69
N ILE A 343 -0.56 -17.24 22.25
CA ILE A 343 0.46 -18.09 21.61
C ILE A 343 -0.23 -19.29 21.00
N VAL A 344 0.00 -19.57 19.73
CA VAL A 344 -0.56 -20.73 19.04
C VAL A 344 0.56 -21.70 18.72
N VAL A 345 0.35 -22.98 19.04
CA VAL A 345 1.19 -24.09 18.60
C VAL A 345 0.42 -24.85 17.53
N THR A 346 0.97 -24.87 16.31
CA THR A 346 0.33 -25.46 15.13
C THR A 346 1.38 -26.16 14.26
N THR A 347 0.98 -26.63 13.09
CA THR A 347 1.87 -27.25 12.11
C THR A 347 2.80 -26.21 11.50
N LYS A 348 3.87 -26.69 10.87
CA LYS A 348 4.84 -25.84 10.18
C LYS A 348 4.18 -25.08 9.03
N GLU A 349 3.33 -25.75 8.27
CA GLU A 349 2.62 -25.17 7.12
C GLU A 349 1.76 -23.97 7.54
N GLU A 350 0.89 -24.17 8.54
CA GLU A 350 0.02 -23.12 9.06
C GLU A 350 0.83 -21.94 9.63
N ALA A 351 1.87 -22.23 10.41
CA ALA A 351 2.71 -21.17 11.00
C ALA A 351 3.59 -20.42 9.99
N ASP A 352 3.97 -21.06 8.87
CA ASP A 352 4.73 -20.40 7.80
C ASP A 352 3.81 -19.49 6.94
N GLY A 353 2.48 -19.71 6.96
CA GLY A 353 1.48 -18.82 6.35
C GLY A 353 1.09 -17.61 7.21
N GLU A 354 1.33 -17.67 8.53
CA GLU A 354 1.02 -16.58 9.46
C GLU A 354 2.17 -15.55 9.48
N LEU A 355 2.02 -14.52 8.62
CA LEU A 355 3.01 -13.45 8.44
C LEU A 355 2.69 -12.21 9.27
N GLY A 356 3.72 -11.63 9.89
CA GLY A 356 3.64 -10.33 10.55
C GLY A 356 4.14 -9.21 9.64
N ILE A 357 3.69 -7.98 9.87
CA ILE A 357 4.14 -6.80 9.13
C ILE A 357 4.95 -5.90 10.06
N GLU A 358 6.18 -5.54 9.66
CA GLU A 358 7.02 -4.59 10.39
C GLU A 358 7.61 -3.52 9.47
N ILE A 359 7.61 -2.28 9.96
CA ILE A 359 8.26 -1.13 9.33
C ILE A 359 9.66 -0.99 9.94
N TYR A 360 10.68 -1.04 9.10
CA TYR A 360 12.09 -0.89 9.47
C TYR A 360 12.60 0.47 9.01
N PRO A 361 12.87 1.40 9.94
CA PRO A 361 13.57 2.64 9.62
C PRO A 361 15.00 2.29 9.16
N VAL A 362 15.39 2.70 7.95
CA VAL A 362 16.70 2.35 7.36
C VAL A 362 17.45 3.53 6.74
N ARG A 363 17.00 4.78 6.95
CA ARG A 363 17.70 6.00 6.50
C ARG A 363 19.21 5.94 6.70
N ASP A 364 19.66 5.55 7.90
CA ASP A 364 21.08 5.47 8.24
C ASP A 364 21.87 4.50 7.35
N LEU A 365 21.25 3.40 6.94
CA LEU A 365 21.85 2.37 6.10
C LEU A 365 21.71 2.69 4.61
N ALA A 366 20.53 3.09 4.16
CA ALA A 366 20.24 3.46 2.78
C ALA A 366 21.10 4.64 2.31
N TRP A 367 21.34 5.61 3.21
CA TRP A 367 22.20 6.76 2.99
C TRP A 367 23.65 6.55 3.47
N LYS A 368 24.01 5.34 3.92
CA LYS A 368 25.37 4.96 4.35
C LYS A 368 25.97 5.93 5.39
N GLY A 369 25.13 6.43 6.29
CA GLY A 369 25.47 7.35 7.37
C GLY A 369 25.59 8.83 6.96
N ILE A 370 25.24 9.17 5.72
CA ILE A 370 25.29 10.54 5.21
C ILE A 370 24.06 11.33 5.67
N ASP A 371 24.29 12.57 6.13
CA ASP A 371 23.22 13.50 6.40
C ASP A 371 22.67 14.10 5.09
N ILE A 372 21.48 13.66 4.71
CA ILE A 372 20.75 14.13 3.53
C ILE A 372 20.42 15.62 3.54
N THR A 373 20.43 16.25 4.73
CA THR A 373 20.19 17.69 4.86
C THR A 373 21.43 18.54 4.54
N ASN A 374 22.57 17.90 4.23
CA ASN A 374 23.76 18.60 3.81
C ASN A 374 23.56 19.21 2.41
N PRO A 375 23.55 20.56 2.27
CA PRO A 375 23.23 21.22 1.01
C PRO A 375 24.23 20.92 -0.12
N LYS A 376 25.47 20.51 0.22
CA LYS A 376 26.46 20.09 -0.78
C LYS A 376 26.10 18.76 -1.44
N ILE A 377 25.53 17.86 -0.65
CA ILE A 377 25.15 16.51 -1.08
C ILE A 377 23.79 16.55 -1.75
N GLU A 378 22.83 17.29 -1.19
CA GLU A 378 21.52 17.56 -1.81
C GLU A 378 21.69 18.11 -3.24
N ALA A 379 22.60 19.08 -3.43
CA ALA A 379 22.89 19.64 -4.74
C ALA A 379 23.60 18.69 -5.72
N GLN A 380 24.12 17.54 -5.28
CA GLN A 380 24.79 16.55 -6.12
C GLN A 380 23.95 15.28 -6.35
N LEU A 381 23.14 14.86 -5.39
CA LEU A 381 22.22 13.71 -5.51
C LEU A 381 21.09 13.95 -6.52
N LEU A 382 20.64 15.21 -6.68
CA LEU A 382 19.59 15.60 -7.62
C LEU A 382 20.06 15.69 -9.10
N LYS A 383 21.25 15.16 -9.44
CA LYS A 383 21.94 15.49 -10.70
C LYS A 383 22.35 14.32 -11.59
N ASP A 384 21.89 13.08 -11.38
CA ASP A 384 22.22 11.99 -12.32
C ASP A 384 21.04 11.57 -13.21
N PRO A 385 21.01 12.00 -14.48
CA PRO A 385 20.11 11.46 -15.49
C PRO A 385 20.56 10.09 -16.05
N TRP A 386 21.79 9.66 -15.76
CA TRP A 386 22.38 8.41 -16.26
C TRP A 386 22.54 7.38 -15.14
N GLU A 387 21.50 6.56 -14.92
CA GLU A 387 21.48 5.47 -13.93
C GLU A 387 22.74 4.58 -13.95
N ASN A 388 23.27 4.28 -15.14
CA ASN A 388 24.40 3.37 -15.33
C ASN A 388 25.78 3.96 -15.04
N ASP A 389 25.87 5.26 -14.73
CA ASP A 389 27.14 5.97 -14.66
C ASP A 389 27.32 6.76 -13.35
N SER A 390 26.51 6.43 -12.33
CA SER A 390 26.60 7.02 -11.00
C SER A 390 27.78 6.43 -10.22
N ILE A 391 28.59 7.31 -9.61
CA ILE A 391 29.73 6.93 -8.75
C ILE A 391 29.25 6.23 -7.49
N VAL A 392 28.07 6.64 -7.04
CA VAL A 392 27.48 6.22 -5.78
C VAL A 392 25.97 6.10 -5.98
N SER A 393 25.50 4.84 -5.96
CA SER A 393 24.07 4.55 -5.83
C SER A 393 23.64 4.90 -4.41
N LEU A 394 22.99 6.05 -4.26
CA LEU A 394 22.39 6.53 -3.02
C LEU A 394 21.05 7.20 -3.37
N PRO A 395 19.98 6.92 -2.61
CA PRO A 395 19.90 5.91 -1.55
C PRO A 395 19.96 4.47 -2.13
N ASP A 396 20.59 3.55 -1.40
CA ASP A 396 20.86 2.18 -1.87
C ASP A 396 19.89 1.15 -1.26
N TYR A 397 18.59 1.35 -1.48
CA TYR A 397 17.56 0.44 -0.96
C TYR A 397 17.66 -0.95 -1.58
N GLU A 398 17.89 -1.02 -2.89
CA GLU A 398 17.99 -2.28 -3.63
C GLU A 398 19.10 -3.19 -3.12
N ALA A 399 20.29 -2.64 -2.81
CA ALA A 399 21.36 -3.46 -2.22
C ALA A 399 20.97 -3.97 -0.83
N MET A 400 20.22 -3.19 -0.05
CA MET A 400 19.71 -3.64 1.26
C MET A 400 18.67 -4.75 1.10
N VAL A 401 17.67 -4.55 0.23
CA VAL A 401 16.64 -5.54 -0.06
C VAL A 401 17.28 -6.83 -0.58
N THR A 402 18.15 -6.73 -1.58
CA THR A 402 18.91 -7.87 -2.11
C THR A 402 19.69 -8.58 -1.01
N LEU A 403 20.39 -7.84 -0.14
CA LEU A 403 21.13 -8.44 0.97
C LEU A 403 20.19 -9.20 1.92
N LEU A 404 19.07 -8.61 2.32
CA LEU A 404 18.13 -9.25 3.24
C LEU A 404 17.50 -10.51 2.61
N VAL A 405 16.97 -10.38 1.38
CA VAL A 405 16.31 -11.46 0.64
C VAL A 405 17.26 -12.62 0.36
N THR A 406 18.51 -12.35 -0.05
CA THR A 406 19.46 -13.40 -0.44
C THR A 406 20.21 -14.04 0.74
N THR A 407 20.22 -13.42 1.93
CA THR A 407 20.99 -13.93 3.08
C THR A 407 20.14 -14.45 4.23
N ILE A 408 18.90 -13.99 4.38
CA ILE A 408 18.03 -14.35 5.50
C ILE A 408 16.90 -15.24 4.99
N LYS A 409 16.93 -16.54 5.32
CA LYS A 409 15.95 -17.57 4.88
C LYS A 409 15.47 -17.33 3.43
N PRO A 410 16.36 -17.47 2.42
CA PRO A 410 16.07 -17.04 1.04
C PRO A 410 14.81 -17.70 0.45
N ASP A 411 14.55 -18.95 0.80
CA ASP A 411 13.37 -19.72 0.41
C ASP A 411 12.03 -19.20 0.99
N SER A 412 12.06 -18.19 1.85
CA SER A 412 10.84 -17.59 2.45
C SER A 412 10.36 -16.31 1.78
N TRP A 413 11.05 -15.83 0.74
CA TRP A 413 10.71 -14.59 0.03
C TRP A 413 10.02 -14.86 -1.30
N GLU A 414 9.10 -13.99 -1.68
CA GLU A 414 8.30 -14.04 -2.92
C GLU A 414 9.18 -14.21 -4.16
N ASP A 415 10.25 -13.42 -4.27
CA ASP A 415 11.25 -13.50 -5.36
C ASP A 415 11.86 -14.89 -5.55
N LEU A 416 11.81 -15.71 -4.51
CA LEU A 416 12.37 -17.05 -4.45
C LEU A 416 11.30 -18.14 -4.17
N GLY A 417 10.01 -17.78 -4.29
CA GLY A 417 8.87 -18.69 -4.19
C GLY A 417 8.33 -18.94 -2.77
N GLY A 418 8.77 -18.15 -1.79
CA GLY A 418 8.19 -18.13 -0.45
C GLY A 418 7.09 -17.06 -0.28
N PRO A 419 6.40 -17.01 0.87
CA PRO A 419 5.22 -16.16 1.04
C PRO A 419 5.53 -14.73 1.54
N GLY A 420 6.78 -14.44 1.93
CA GLY A 420 7.11 -13.13 2.49
C GLY A 420 7.55 -12.11 1.45
N SER A 421 7.26 -10.84 1.74
CA SER A 421 7.47 -9.73 0.81
C SER A 421 8.16 -8.54 1.48
N VAL A 422 8.67 -7.63 0.66
CA VAL A 422 9.34 -6.41 1.11
C VAL A 422 8.97 -5.26 0.19
N GLY A 423 8.40 -4.21 0.76
CA GLY A 423 8.11 -2.94 0.10
C GLY A 423 9.11 -1.85 0.52
N ILE A 424 9.55 -1.05 -0.44
CA ILE A 424 10.41 0.12 -0.20
C ILE A 424 9.51 1.36 -0.12
N TYR A 425 9.60 2.10 0.98
CA TYR A 425 8.94 3.40 1.10
C TYR A 425 9.99 4.50 1.31
N ASP A 426 10.51 4.99 0.18
CA ASP A 426 11.56 6.01 0.11
C ASP A 426 11.03 7.45 0.21
N ASN A 427 9.75 7.67 -0.08
CA ASN A 427 9.14 9.00 -0.04
C ASN A 427 9.04 9.51 1.41
N ARG A 428 10.02 10.33 1.82
CA ARG A 428 10.12 11.03 3.11
C ARG A 428 10.29 10.17 4.37
N CYS A 429 10.14 8.85 4.30
CA CYS A 429 10.24 7.96 5.45
C CYS A 429 11.51 7.08 5.46
N ASP A 430 12.17 6.89 4.31
CA ASP A 430 13.39 6.05 4.15
C ASP A 430 13.30 4.72 4.95
N CYS A 431 12.24 3.95 4.71
CA CYS A 431 11.95 2.72 5.45
C CYS A 431 11.59 1.53 4.55
N LEU A 432 11.82 0.33 5.07
CA LEU A 432 11.35 -0.92 4.47
C LEU A 432 10.11 -1.41 5.22
N VAL A 433 9.06 -1.78 4.51
CA VAL A 433 7.91 -2.47 5.08
C VAL A 433 8.05 -3.94 4.71
N ILE A 434 8.16 -4.82 5.68
CA ILE A 434 8.45 -6.25 5.45
C ILE A 434 7.31 -7.08 6.02
N THR A 435 6.84 -8.04 5.24
CA THR A 435 5.82 -9.02 5.65
C THR A 435 6.43 -10.40 5.69
N GLN A 436 6.57 -10.96 6.89
CA GLN A 436 7.32 -12.19 7.08
C GLN A 436 7.03 -12.86 8.43
N THR A 437 7.43 -14.12 8.61
CA THR A 437 7.30 -14.83 9.90
C THR A 437 8.11 -14.16 11.03
N GLU A 438 7.61 -14.25 12.27
CA GLU A 438 8.28 -13.74 13.47
C GLU A 438 9.74 -14.22 13.61
N SER A 439 10.02 -15.47 13.22
CA SER A 439 11.38 -16.02 13.28
C SER A 439 12.35 -15.35 12.32
N VAL A 440 11.88 -14.83 11.20
CA VAL A 440 12.71 -14.14 10.21
C VAL A 440 12.80 -12.66 10.53
N HIS A 441 11.74 -12.01 11.05
CA HIS A 441 11.82 -10.64 11.58
C HIS A 441 12.93 -10.48 12.62
N MET A 442 13.07 -11.45 13.55
CA MET A 442 14.20 -11.45 14.48
C MET A 442 15.57 -11.50 13.80
N GLN A 443 15.70 -12.30 12.74
CA GLN A 443 16.96 -12.41 11.99
C GLN A 443 17.26 -11.11 11.25
N ILE A 444 16.25 -10.46 10.68
CA ILE A 444 16.35 -9.13 10.06
C ILE A 444 16.82 -8.10 11.09
N GLN A 445 16.15 -8.01 12.25
CA GLN A 445 16.55 -7.09 13.32
C GLN A 445 18.01 -7.32 13.76
N ALA A 446 18.43 -8.58 13.93
CA ALA A 446 19.79 -8.93 14.29
C ALA A 446 20.80 -8.59 13.18
N ALA A 447 20.48 -8.85 11.91
CA ALA A 447 21.33 -8.53 10.77
C ALA A 447 21.52 -7.01 10.63
N LEU A 448 20.43 -6.23 10.68
CA LEU A 448 20.47 -4.77 10.61
C LEU A 448 21.28 -4.19 11.79
N ALA A 449 21.13 -4.73 13.00
CA ALA A 449 21.94 -4.31 14.15
C ALA A 449 23.44 -4.59 13.94
N GLN A 450 23.80 -5.76 13.41
CA GLN A 450 25.20 -6.10 13.10
C GLN A 450 25.79 -5.21 12.02
N ILE A 451 25.01 -4.87 10.99
CA ILE A 451 25.45 -3.93 9.94
C ILE A 451 25.75 -2.58 10.58
N ARG A 452 24.82 -2.04 11.40
CA ARG A 452 24.99 -0.76 12.10
C ARG A 452 26.19 -0.71 13.04
N GLU A 453 26.49 -1.80 13.73
CA GLU A 453 27.63 -1.88 14.65
C GLU A 453 28.98 -1.83 13.90
N ARG A 454 29.03 -2.38 12.69
CA ARG A 454 30.28 -2.57 11.93
C ARG A 454 30.50 -1.56 10.81
N GLN A 455 29.43 -1.00 10.26
CA GLN A 455 29.49 -0.05 9.16
C GLN A 455 30.05 1.28 9.64
N GLN A 456 31.11 1.73 8.99
CA GLN A 456 31.61 3.09 9.19
C GLN A 456 30.82 4.04 8.28
N PRO A 457 30.40 5.22 8.78
CA PRO A 457 29.81 6.25 7.93
C PRO A 457 30.74 6.59 6.78
N ILE A 458 30.18 6.87 5.60
CA ILE A 458 30.98 7.35 4.48
C ILE A 458 31.66 8.67 4.86
N ASP A 459 32.96 8.77 4.57
CA ASP A 459 33.67 10.02 4.62
C ASP A 459 33.16 10.95 3.51
N VAL A 460 32.36 11.93 3.92
CA VAL A 460 31.72 12.90 3.00
C VAL A 460 32.75 13.68 2.19
N ASP A 461 33.88 14.06 2.78
CA ASP A 461 34.88 14.87 2.07
C ASP A 461 35.57 14.03 0.99
N LYS A 462 35.87 12.76 1.30
CA LYS A 462 36.38 11.82 0.31
C LYS A 462 35.37 11.55 -0.81
N LEU A 463 34.10 11.36 -0.47
CA LEU A 463 33.03 11.15 -1.45
C LEU A 463 32.91 12.35 -2.39
N LEU A 464 32.88 13.58 -1.85
CA LEU A 464 32.81 14.80 -2.65
C LEU A 464 34.02 14.92 -3.59
N ALA A 465 35.23 14.56 -3.12
CA ALA A 465 36.43 14.56 -3.95
C ALA A 465 36.38 13.52 -5.08
N ASP A 466 35.85 12.32 -4.80
CA ASP A 466 35.63 11.28 -5.80
C ASP A 466 34.57 11.73 -6.83
N ILE A 467 33.52 12.42 -6.39
CA ILE A 467 32.51 13.05 -7.25
C ILE A 467 33.13 14.10 -8.18
N GLU A 468 33.87 15.06 -7.63
CA GLU A 468 34.54 16.09 -8.44
C GLU A 468 35.50 15.49 -9.46
N LYS A 469 36.27 14.47 -9.06
CA LYS A 469 37.19 13.77 -9.96
C LYS A 469 36.44 13.12 -11.12
N HIS A 470 35.32 12.46 -10.86
CA HIS A 470 34.51 11.83 -11.88
C HIS A 470 33.79 12.84 -12.78
N GLU A 471 33.27 13.94 -12.23
CA GLU A 471 32.70 15.04 -13.01
C GLU A 471 33.70 15.63 -14.01
N SER A 472 34.97 15.67 -13.62
CA SER A 472 36.05 16.19 -14.46
C SER A 472 36.48 15.24 -15.60
N THR A 473 35.97 14.00 -15.63
CA THR A 473 36.32 13.03 -16.68
C THR A 473 35.71 13.43 -18.03
N ILE A 474 36.53 13.39 -19.07
CA ILE A 474 36.12 13.69 -20.45
C ILE A 474 35.73 12.37 -21.13
N PHE A 475 34.53 12.32 -21.68
CA PHE A 475 34.05 11.19 -22.47
C PHE A 475 33.27 11.66 -23.70
N THR A 476 32.95 10.73 -24.59
CA THR A 476 32.17 11.02 -25.81
C THR A 476 30.75 10.49 -25.65
N GLN A 477 29.76 11.37 -25.77
CA GLN A 477 28.33 11.04 -25.72
C GLN A 477 27.62 11.45 -27.00
N THR A 478 26.63 10.65 -27.38
CA THR A 478 25.83 10.84 -28.58
C THR A 478 24.39 11.21 -28.19
N TYR A 479 23.91 12.36 -28.64
CA TYR A 479 22.54 12.83 -28.42
C TYR A 479 21.76 12.77 -29.71
N SER A 480 20.74 11.91 -29.76
CA SER A 480 19.84 11.79 -30.91
C SER A 480 18.62 12.68 -30.71
N ALA A 481 18.40 13.62 -31.63
CA ALA A 481 17.20 14.44 -31.60
C ALA A 481 15.96 13.58 -31.88
N LEU A 482 14.83 13.95 -31.27
CA LEU A 482 13.52 13.39 -31.58
C LEU A 482 13.21 13.59 -33.07
N ARG A 483 12.27 12.80 -33.58
CA ARG A 483 11.78 12.89 -34.95
C ARG A 483 10.30 13.24 -34.95
N GLN A 484 9.87 14.05 -35.92
CA GLN A 484 8.45 14.39 -36.08
C GLN A 484 7.66 13.21 -36.67
N THR A 485 8.27 12.48 -37.60
CA THR A 485 7.77 11.21 -38.14
C THR A 485 8.95 10.29 -38.40
N ALA A 486 8.73 9.02 -38.78
CA ALA A 486 9.81 8.07 -39.08
C ALA A 486 10.86 8.64 -40.07
N ASP A 487 10.41 9.42 -41.05
CA ASP A 487 11.24 9.96 -42.14
C ASP A 487 11.59 11.46 -42.00
N THR A 488 10.98 12.19 -41.05
CA THR A 488 11.23 13.63 -40.87
C THR A 488 11.91 13.94 -39.52
N PRO A 489 13.17 14.45 -39.54
CA PRO A 489 13.86 14.85 -38.31
C PRO A 489 13.20 16.08 -37.69
N LEU A 490 13.24 16.20 -36.36
CA LEU A 490 12.69 17.37 -35.65
C LEU A 490 13.44 18.66 -35.97
N LEU A 491 14.75 18.55 -36.19
CA LEU A 491 15.64 19.66 -36.50
C LEU A 491 16.31 19.43 -37.85
N THR A 492 16.40 20.50 -38.64
CA THR A 492 17.20 20.50 -39.87
C THR A 492 18.69 20.47 -39.57
N ARG A 493 19.51 20.10 -40.55
CA ARG A 493 20.98 20.09 -40.42
C ARG A 493 21.55 21.45 -40.03
N GLU A 494 20.99 22.54 -40.54
CA GLU A 494 21.43 23.90 -40.21
C GLU A 494 21.06 24.27 -38.76
N GLU A 495 19.88 23.85 -38.29
CA GLU A 495 19.45 24.06 -36.91
C GLU A 495 20.29 23.25 -35.93
N MET A 496 20.66 22.03 -36.30
CA MET A 496 21.58 21.18 -35.53
C MET A 496 22.98 21.81 -35.42
N GLN A 497 23.47 22.43 -36.48
CA GLN A 497 24.74 23.17 -36.45
C GLN A 497 24.66 24.41 -35.55
N ARG A 498 23.59 25.21 -35.68
CA ARG A 498 23.36 26.36 -34.78
C ARG A 498 23.22 25.93 -33.33
N MET A 499 22.64 24.76 -33.08
CA MET A 499 22.53 24.18 -31.75
C MET A 499 23.90 23.81 -31.17
N ALA A 500 24.76 23.17 -31.97
CA ALA A 500 26.14 22.87 -31.57
C ALA A 500 26.94 24.13 -31.24
N GLU A 501 26.80 25.20 -32.03
CA GLU A 501 27.44 26.49 -31.74
C GLU A 501 26.88 27.14 -30.46
N ARG A 502 25.57 27.08 -30.25
CA ARG A 502 24.93 27.61 -29.06
C ARG A 502 25.36 26.87 -27.80
N ILE A 503 25.49 25.55 -27.88
CA ILE A 503 26.03 24.71 -26.79
C ILE A 503 27.45 25.16 -26.42
N LYS A 504 28.32 25.36 -27.41
CA LYS A 504 29.69 25.86 -27.20
C LYS A 504 29.74 27.22 -26.49
N GLN A 505 28.82 28.13 -26.84
CA GLN A 505 28.78 29.46 -26.24
C GLN A 505 28.18 29.47 -24.83
N GLN A 506 27.21 28.59 -24.57
CA GLN A 506 26.42 28.62 -23.34
C GLN A 506 27.02 27.77 -22.21
N PHE A 507 27.67 26.65 -22.53
CA PHE A 507 28.14 25.68 -21.54
C PHE A 507 29.65 25.55 -21.59
N ALA A 508 30.32 25.97 -20.52
CA ALA A 508 31.79 25.97 -20.39
C ALA A 508 32.53 26.52 -21.63
N PRO A 509 32.28 27.79 -22.03
CA PRO A 509 32.83 28.36 -23.27
C PRO A 509 34.37 28.30 -23.36
N GLU A 510 35.04 28.37 -22.21
CA GLU A 510 36.49 28.30 -22.09
C GLU A 510 37.06 26.88 -22.22
N SER A 511 36.26 25.82 -22.07
CA SER A 511 36.76 24.44 -22.16
C SER A 511 36.87 23.93 -23.59
N TRP A 512 36.18 24.55 -24.57
CA TRP A 512 36.15 24.09 -25.96
C TRP A 512 37.40 24.42 -26.79
N SER A 513 38.36 25.15 -26.22
CA SER A 513 39.64 25.45 -26.88
C SER A 513 40.69 24.34 -26.71
N ASP A 514 40.39 23.29 -25.95
CA ASP A 514 41.24 22.12 -25.77
C ASP A 514 41.03 21.14 -26.93
N ASP A 515 42.13 20.63 -27.52
CA ASP A 515 42.09 19.67 -28.63
C ASP A 515 41.47 18.31 -28.22
N SER A 516 41.34 18.04 -26.93
CA SER A 516 40.76 16.80 -26.39
C SER A 516 39.22 16.78 -26.33
N VAL A 517 38.56 17.91 -26.62
CA VAL A 517 37.09 18.07 -26.57
C VAL A 517 36.53 18.56 -27.90
N PHE A 518 35.34 18.11 -28.27
CA PHE A 518 34.72 18.51 -29.53
C PHE A 518 33.19 18.39 -29.50
N ILE A 519 32.54 19.00 -30.48
CA ILE A 519 31.13 18.79 -30.78
C ILE A 519 30.95 18.78 -32.28
N GLU A 520 30.32 17.73 -32.78
CA GLU A 520 30.04 17.51 -34.19
C GLU A 520 28.57 17.16 -34.40
N SER A 521 27.96 17.78 -35.41
CA SER A 521 26.59 17.49 -35.82
C SER A 521 26.59 16.54 -37.02
N LEU A 522 26.06 15.33 -36.85
CA LEU A 522 25.93 14.30 -37.87
C LEU A 522 24.45 14.00 -38.12
N GLY A 523 23.83 14.71 -39.08
CA GLY A 523 22.42 14.54 -39.38
C GLY A 523 21.52 15.01 -38.24
N ASP A 524 20.74 14.08 -37.66
CA ASP A 524 19.87 14.27 -36.49
C ASP A 524 20.57 13.94 -35.15
N VAL A 525 21.89 13.76 -35.18
CA VAL A 525 22.68 13.36 -34.02
C VAL A 525 23.76 14.39 -33.70
N LEU A 526 23.95 14.69 -32.41
CA LEU A 526 25.09 15.44 -31.88
C LEU A 526 26.06 14.49 -31.20
N VAL A 527 27.29 14.41 -31.70
CA VAL A 527 28.40 13.71 -31.02
C VAL A 527 29.22 14.74 -30.28
N ILE A 528 29.24 14.65 -28.95
CA ILE A 528 29.89 15.61 -28.08
C ILE A 528 30.95 14.86 -27.28
N ARG A 529 32.18 15.40 -27.22
CA ARG A 529 33.23 14.94 -26.31
C ARG A 529 33.59 16.06 -25.37
N GLN A 530 33.24 15.93 -24.09
CA GLN A 530 33.48 16.96 -23.09
C GLN A 530 33.50 16.34 -21.69
N ARG A 531 33.85 17.14 -20.68
CA ARG A 531 33.66 16.79 -19.27
C ARG A 531 32.20 16.47 -18.95
N ARG A 532 32.02 15.60 -17.97
CA ARG A 532 30.73 15.05 -17.56
C ARG A 532 29.78 16.10 -16.98
N ASP A 533 30.31 17.04 -16.20
CA ASP A 533 29.57 18.18 -15.65
C ASP A 533 28.90 19.02 -16.75
N VAL A 534 29.58 19.21 -17.88
CA VAL A 534 29.08 19.94 -19.04
C VAL A 534 28.04 19.12 -19.81
N HIS A 535 28.28 17.82 -19.99
CA HIS A 535 27.32 16.94 -20.66
C HIS A 535 25.94 16.93 -19.96
N ARG A 536 25.90 16.92 -18.63
CA ARG A 536 24.64 17.01 -17.87
C ARG A 536 23.89 18.32 -18.10
N GLN A 537 24.61 19.45 -18.18
CA GLN A 537 24.01 20.75 -18.48
C GLN A 537 23.43 20.80 -19.90
N ILE A 538 24.15 20.21 -20.86
CA ILE A 538 23.71 20.10 -22.26
C ILE A 538 22.45 19.24 -22.34
N GLU A 539 22.43 18.07 -21.71
CA GLU A 539 21.29 17.16 -21.76
C GLU A 539 20.02 17.78 -21.18
N LYS A 540 20.11 18.37 -19.99
CA LYS A 540 19.00 19.11 -19.39
C LYS A 540 18.48 20.21 -20.31
N PHE A 541 19.38 20.96 -20.94
CA PHE A 541 19.03 22.00 -21.90
C PHE A 541 18.30 21.47 -23.15
N LEU A 542 18.69 20.28 -23.62
CA LEU A 542 18.07 19.60 -24.75
C LEU A 542 16.69 19.03 -24.37
N GLN A 543 16.54 18.47 -23.17
CA GLN A 543 15.27 17.94 -22.66
C GLN A 543 14.22 19.03 -22.39
N GLU A 544 14.62 20.14 -21.75
CA GLU A 544 13.75 21.30 -21.50
C GLU A 544 13.18 21.91 -22.79
N ARG A 545 13.83 21.67 -23.93
CA ARG A 545 13.39 22.10 -25.27
C ARG A 545 12.75 20.98 -26.08
N SER A 546 12.52 19.82 -25.47
CA SER A 546 11.96 18.64 -26.11
C SER A 546 12.73 18.23 -27.38
N ILE A 547 14.04 18.42 -27.39
CA ILE A 547 14.91 18.02 -28.50
C ILE A 547 15.27 16.56 -28.38
N ILE A 548 15.46 16.06 -27.16
CA ILE A 548 15.70 14.65 -26.84
C ILE A 548 14.58 14.17 -25.90
N PRO A 549 14.26 12.87 -25.87
CA PRO A 549 13.26 12.37 -24.93
C PRO A 549 13.70 12.64 -23.48
N PRO A 550 12.76 12.92 -22.55
CA PRO A 550 13.06 12.85 -21.13
C PRO A 550 13.46 11.41 -20.78
N HIS A 551 14.29 11.23 -19.75
CA HIS A 551 14.55 9.89 -19.22
C HIS A 551 13.22 9.24 -18.85
N GLN A 552 12.96 8.04 -19.38
CA GLN A 552 11.91 7.20 -18.83
C GLN A 552 12.36 6.85 -17.42
N ILE A 553 11.57 7.26 -16.41
CA ILE A 553 11.68 6.67 -15.08
C ILE A 553 11.18 5.24 -15.28
N ILE A 554 12.10 4.30 -15.47
CA ILE A 554 11.78 2.89 -15.38
C ILE A 554 11.79 2.62 -13.88
N SER A 555 10.64 2.81 -13.22
CA SER A 555 10.43 2.17 -11.92
C SER A 555 10.68 0.66 -12.12
N GLY A 556 11.40 0.06 -11.18
CA GLY A 556 11.89 -1.32 -11.27
C GLY A 556 10.85 -2.30 -11.80
N SER A 557 11.34 -3.28 -12.56
CA SER A 557 10.58 -4.38 -13.13
C SER A 557 9.83 -5.18 -12.04
N GLY A 558 8.61 -4.77 -11.73
CA GLY A 558 7.53 -5.62 -11.22
C GLY A 558 6.47 -5.74 -12.30
N CYS A 559 5.95 -6.94 -12.54
CA CYS A 559 5.03 -7.28 -13.64
C CYS A 559 3.90 -6.25 -13.86
N MET A 560 4.04 -5.41 -14.89
CA MET A 560 2.98 -4.53 -15.35
C MET A 560 2.19 -5.17 -16.50
N MET A 561 0.92 -5.49 -16.22
CA MET A 561 -0.13 -5.56 -17.25
C MET A 561 -1.31 -4.68 -16.81
N PHE A 562 -1.11 -3.36 -16.82
CA PHE A 562 -2.21 -2.41 -17.00
C PHE A 562 -2.06 -1.68 -18.34
N PRO A 563 -3.18 -1.32 -19.00
CA PRO A 563 -3.15 -0.86 -20.38
C PRO A 563 -2.44 0.47 -20.49
N SER A 564 -1.44 0.47 -21.36
CA SER A 564 -0.65 1.61 -21.81
C SER A 564 -1.45 2.90 -22.05
N ASN A 565 -0.83 4.01 -21.62
CA ASN A 565 -0.91 5.36 -22.17
C ASN A 565 -2.17 6.19 -21.91
N GLN A 566 -2.07 7.09 -20.92
CA GLN A 566 -2.12 8.53 -21.21
C GLN A 566 -1.51 9.33 -20.05
N SER A 567 -0.28 9.80 -20.25
CA SER A 567 0.31 10.85 -19.44
C SER A 567 -0.57 12.09 -19.55
N TYR A 568 -1.18 12.52 -18.44
CA TYR A 568 -1.99 13.73 -18.40
C TYR A 568 -1.05 14.95 -18.50
N LEU A 569 -0.88 15.49 -19.71
CA LEU A 569 -0.29 16.82 -19.90
C LEU A 569 -1.39 17.86 -19.67
N PRO A 570 -1.21 18.86 -18.79
CA PRO A 570 -2.16 19.96 -18.72
C PRO A 570 -2.13 20.75 -20.03
N PRO A 571 -3.29 21.14 -20.60
CA PRO A 571 -3.32 21.80 -21.90
C PRO A 571 -2.68 23.18 -21.83
N GLN A 572 -1.66 23.42 -22.66
CA GLN A 572 -1.19 24.76 -22.98
C GLN A 572 -2.27 25.48 -23.80
N GLN A 573 -2.75 26.61 -23.28
CA GLN A 573 -3.64 27.51 -24.02
C GLN A 573 -2.86 28.23 -25.12
N GLU A 574 -3.08 27.90 -26.39
CA GLU A 574 -2.94 28.87 -27.49
C GLU A 574 -4.02 28.67 -28.59
N GLY A 575 -4.84 29.72 -28.74
CA GLY A 575 -5.26 30.35 -30.00
C GLY A 575 -5.67 29.54 -31.24
N ASN A 576 -6.95 29.69 -31.57
CA ASN A 576 -7.55 29.74 -32.92
C ASN A 576 -7.79 28.46 -33.74
N SER A 577 -9.10 28.12 -33.81
CA SER A 577 -9.92 27.96 -35.01
C SER A 577 -9.48 26.97 -36.10
N SER A 578 -10.14 25.81 -36.13
CA SER A 578 -10.84 25.35 -37.34
C SER A 578 -11.82 24.21 -37.03
N ALA A 579 -12.95 24.23 -37.72
CA ALA A 579 -14.12 23.39 -37.48
C ALA A 579 -13.88 21.90 -37.78
N GLN A 580 -14.34 21.03 -36.88
CA GLN A 580 -14.51 19.60 -37.16
C GLN A 580 -15.94 19.30 -37.65
N PRO A 581 -16.11 18.36 -38.60
CA PRO A 581 -17.42 17.90 -39.05
C PRO A 581 -18.00 16.82 -38.12
N THR A 582 -19.33 16.86 -37.98
CA THR A 582 -20.16 15.96 -37.15
C THR A 582 -20.06 14.49 -37.58
N PRO A 583 -20.03 13.50 -36.64
CA PRO A 583 -20.13 12.09 -36.98
C PRO A 583 -21.57 11.68 -37.34
N ALA A 584 -21.71 10.77 -38.30
CA ALA A 584 -22.98 10.22 -38.75
C ALA A 584 -23.57 9.20 -37.77
N VAL A 585 -24.88 9.29 -37.54
CA VAL A 585 -25.70 8.37 -36.74
C VAL A 585 -25.94 7.05 -37.51
N PRO A 586 -25.80 5.86 -36.90
CA PRO A 586 -26.17 4.60 -37.55
C PRO A 586 -27.70 4.41 -37.54
N GLN A 587 -28.28 4.19 -38.72
CA GLN A 587 -29.70 3.82 -38.85
C GLN A 587 -29.92 2.35 -38.52
N ALA A 588 -30.87 2.09 -37.63
CA ALA A 588 -31.41 0.77 -37.32
C ALA A 588 -32.19 0.19 -38.52
N LYS A 589 -31.95 -1.10 -38.81
CA LYS A 589 -32.84 -1.95 -39.62
C LYS A 589 -33.27 -3.14 -38.76
N ALA A 590 -34.58 -3.36 -38.70
CA ALA A 590 -35.22 -4.60 -38.27
C ALA A 590 -36.17 -5.08 -39.40
N PRO A 591 -36.83 -6.24 -39.30
CA PRO A 591 -36.26 -7.59 -39.26
C PRO A 591 -36.88 -8.50 -40.35
N GLY A 592 -36.27 -9.66 -40.59
CA GLY A 592 -36.83 -10.76 -41.38
C GLY A 592 -35.71 -11.71 -41.80
N GLY A 593 -35.79 -13.02 -41.70
CA GLY A 593 -36.84 -13.95 -41.30
C GLY A 593 -36.44 -15.32 -41.86
N GLY A 594 -36.43 -16.35 -41.01
CA GLY A 594 -36.57 -17.76 -41.39
C GLY A 594 -35.31 -18.55 -41.83
N GLY A 595 -35.17 -19.75 -41.24
CA GLY A 595 -34.73 -20.93 -42.01
C GLY A 595 -33.57 -21.78 -41.47
N VAL A 596 -33.85 -22.62 -40.46
CA VAL A 596 -33.54 -24.07 -40.36
C VAL A 596 -32.22 -24.59 -40.99
N PHE A 597 -31.24 -24.97 -40.17
CA PHE A 597 -30.93 -26.36 -39.77
C PHE A 597 -29.95 -26.36 -38.59
#